data_AF-A0A386TCU7-F1
#
_entry.id   AF-A0A386TCU7-F1
#
_cell.length_a   1.000
_cell.length_b   1.000
_cell.length_c   1.000
_cell.angle_alpha   90.00
_cell.angle_beta   90.00
_cell.angle_gamma   90.00
#
_symmetry.space_group_name_H-M   'P 1'
#
loop_
_entity.id
_entity.type
_entity.pdbx_description
1 polymer ?
#
loop_
_entity_poly.entity_id
_entity_poly.type
_entity_poly.pdbx_seq_one_letter_code
_entity_poly.pdbx_strand_id
1 'polypeptide(L)'
;MARLKPDAPFLHPDCEVTDTQFGRYVEIGRATRLAHSEIGDYSYCDRWCDIANTQVGKFSNIAASVRIGATDHPMEKASLHHFHYRAGDYFDGAEDDADWFALRRSRRTVIGHDTWLGHGAQVRPEVTIGNGAVVAGGAIVTRDVAPYMIVAGIHAKPLRRRFSESIAARMEELAWWDWPHERLHASLKDFQTLPAEAFLEKYS
;
A
#
# COMPACT_ATOMS: atom_id res chain seq x y z
N MET A 1 25.75 -8.05 9.00
CA MET A 1 25.29 -6.94 8.13
C MET A 1 23.78 -6.89 8.16
N ALA A 2 23.16 -5.71 8.04
CA ALA A 2 21.71 -5.60 7.89
C ALA A 2 21.23 -6.37 6.64
N ARG A 3 20.08 -7.04 6.74
CA ARG A 3 19.48 -7.84 5.66
C ARG A 3 18.97 -6.97 4.52
N LEU A 4 18.22 -5.92 4.84
CA LEU A 4 17.64 -4.98 3.88
C LEU A 4 18.68 -3.92 3.46
N LYS A 5 18.60 -3.47 2.21
CA LYS A 5 19.62 -2.63 1.57
C LYS A 5 19.00 -1.40 0.91
N PRO A 6 19.75 -0.29 0.77
CA PRO A 6 19.25 0.91 0.11
C PRO A 6 19.20 0.79 -1.42
N ASP A 7 20.00 -0.09 -2.01
CA ASP A 7 20.23 -0.20 -3.45
C ASP A 7 19.44 -1.34 -4.12
N ALA A 8 18.81 -2.22 -3.34
CA ALA A 8 17.96 -3.28 -3.86
C ALA A 8 16.87 -3.71 -2.85
N PRO A 9 15.64 -3.99 -3.31
CA PRO A 9 14.62 -4.60 -2.46
C PRO A 9 14.99 -6.05 -2.13
N PHE A 10 14.53 -6.53 -0.98
CA PHE A 10 14.49 -7.96 -0.70
C PHE A 10 13.20 -8.54 -1.30
N LEU A 11 13.32 -9.44 -2.27
CA LEU A 11 12.20 -10.15 -2.88
C LEU A 11 12.32 -11.63 -2.55
N HIS A 12 11.25 -12.24 -2.01
CA HIS A 12 11.19 -13.69 -1.91
C HIS A 12 11.20 -14.33 -3.32
N PRO A 13 11.86 -15.49 -3.53
CA PRO A 13 11.92 -16.15 -4.84
C PRO A 13 10.57 -16.55 -5.49
N ASP A 14 9.49 -16.52 -4.72
CA ASP A 14 8.15 -16.94 -5.18
C ASP A 14 7.27 -15.73 -5.53
N CYS A 15 7.82 -14.52 -5.56
CA CYS A 15 7.07 -13.32 -5.92
C CYS A 15 6.93 -13.19 -7.43
N GLU A 16 5.78 -12.67 -7.86
CA GLU A 16 5.56 -12.25 -9.25
C GLU A 16 5.53 -10.72 -9.27
N VAL A 17 6.38 -10.11 -10.10
CA VAL A 17 6.53 -8.65 -10.18
C VAL A 17 6.46 -8.21 -11.64
N THR A 18 5.49 -7.34 -11.94
CA THR A 18 5.28 -6.75 -13.27
C THR A 18 5.27 -5.24 -13.13
N ASP A 19 6.13 -4.53 -13.89
CA ASP A 19 6.20 -3.06 -13.96
C ASP A 19 6.09 -2.36 -12.59
N THR A 20 6.84 -2.83 -11.60
CA THR A 20 6.80 -2.27 -10.25
C THR A 20 8.15 -1.68 -9.87
N GLN A 21 8.11 -0.48 -9.27
CA GLN A 21 9.27 0.23 -8.77
C GLN A 21 9.38 0.09 -7.25
N PHE A 22 10.60 0.05 -6.73
CA PHE A 22 10.88 -0.12 -5.32
C PHE A 22 11.81 0.97 -4.81
N GLY A 23 11.49 1.48 -3.62
CA GLY A 23 12.36 2.31 -2.84
C GLY A 23 13.43 1.53 -2.08
N ARG A 24 14.12 2.24 -1.20
CA ARG A 24 15.21 1.74 -0.37
C ARG A 24 14.67 0.86 0.75
N TYR A 25 15.38 -0.20 1.13
CA TYR A 25 15.04 -1.05 2.28
C TYR A 25 13.64 -1.70 2.21
N VAL A 26 13.13 -1.94 1.00
CA VAL A 26 11.84 -2.62 0.80
C VAL A 26 11.96 -4.13 0.94
N GLU A 27 10.91 -4.76 1.48
CA GLU A 27 10.79 -6.22 1.56
C GLU A 27 9.44 -6.71 1.00
N ILE A 28 9.49 -7.73 0.15
CA ILE A 28 8.31 -8.41 -0.39
C ILE A 28 8.36 -9.90 -0.02
N GLY A 29 7.34 -10.33 0.72
CA GLY A 29 7.18 -11.69 1.22
C GLY A 29 6.70 -12.70 0.17
N ARG A 30 6.81 -13.98 0.54
CA ARG A 30 6.54 -15.15 -0.32
C ARG A 30 5.19 -15.08 -1.05
N ALA A 31 5.18 -15.46 -2.34
CA ALA A 31 3.96 -15.64 -3.14
C ALA A 31 3.07 -14.38 -3.20
N THR A 32 3.69 -13.21 -3.08
CA THR A 32 3.05 -11.92 -3.31
C THR A 32 3.11 -11.57 -4.80
N ARG A 33 2.03 -10.99 -5.32
CA ARG A 33 1.92 -10.46 -6.68
C ARG A 33 1.88 -8.94 -6.66
N LEU A 34 2.75 -8.32 -7.46
CA LEU A 34 2.85 -6.88 -7.63
C LEU A 34 2.73 -6.54 -9.11
N ALA A 35 1.81 -5.64 -9.46
CA ALA A 35 1.62 -5.20 -10.83
C ALA A 35 1.43 -3.68 -10.92
N HIS A 36 2.17 -3.02 -11.82
CA HIS A 36 2.01 -1.60 -12.17
C HIS A 36 1.97 -0.68 -10.94
N SER A 37 2.90 -0.88 -10.00
CA SER A 37 2.86 -0.27 -8.67
C SER A 37 4.19 0.39 -8.28
N GLU A 38 4.16 1.19 -7.23
CA GLU A 38 5.34 1.83 -6.62
C GLU A 38 5.33 1.53 -5.13
N ILE A 39 6.43 1.00 -4.59
CA ILE A 39 6.58 0.70 -3.16
C ILE A 39 7.64 1.61 -2.56
N GLY A 40 7.24 2.55 -1.71
CA GLY A 40 8.13 3.52 -1.08
C GLY A 40 9.14 2.93 -0.09
N ASP A 41 10.17 3.73 0.23
CA ASP A 41 11.25 3.34 1.13
C ASP A 41 10.74 2.72 2.45
N TYR A 42 11.44 1.70 2.94
CA TYR A 42 11.17 0.97 4.20
C TYR A 42 9.81 0.28 4.30
N SER A 43 8.98 0.34 3.26
CA SER A 43 7.71 -0.37 3.24
C SER A 43 7.92 -1.86 3.01
N TYR A 44 6.99 -2.65 3.53
CA TYR A 44 6.99 -4.09 3.27
C TYR A 44 5.57 -4.60 3.03
N CYS A 45 5.48 -5.70 2.29
CA CYS A 45 4.33 -6.58 2.30
C CYS A 45 4.80 -8.00 2.66
N ASP A 46 4.08 -8.65 3.57
CA ASP A 46 4.31 -10.04 3.94
C ASP A 46 3.88 -10.98 2.79
N ARG A 47 3.65 -12.25 3.09
CA ARG A 47 3.30 -13.28 2.12
C ARG A 47 1.87 -13.17 1.60
N TRP A 48 1.66 -13.66 0.38
CA TRP A 48 0.36 -13.82 -0.28
C TRP A 48 -0.43 -12.54 -0.51
N CYS A 49 0.21 -11.36 -0.62
CA CYS A 49 -0.51 -10.16 -1.03
C CYS A 49 -0.79 -10.15 -2.55
N ASP A 50 -1.81 -9.42 -2.97
CA ASP A 50 -2.07 -9.09 -4.38
C ASP A 50 -2.27 -7.57 -4.48
N ILE A 51 -1.31 -6.89 -5.10
CA ILE A 51 -1.23 -5.42 -5.16
C ILE A 51 -1.10 -5.00 -6.61
N ALA A 52 -2.10 -4.29 -7.12
CA ALA A 52 -2.14 -3.82 -8.49
C ALA A 52 -2.43 -2.31 -8.57
N ASN A 53 -1.84 -1.62 -9.54
CA ASN A 53 -2.10 -0.20 -9.84
C ASN A 53 -2.03 0.68 -8.56
N THR A 54 -1.03 0.47 -7.71
CA THR A 54 -1.00 1.08 -6.38
C THR A 54 0.27 1.90 -6.17
N GLN A 55 0.11 3.08 -5.59
CA GLN A 55 1.21 3.81 -4.97
C GLN A 55 1.20 3.51 -3.48
N VAL A 56 2.29 2.93 -2.96
CA VAL A 56 2.50 2.72 -1.53
C VAL A 56 3.56 3.69 -1.05
N GLY A 57 3.21 4.45 0.00
CA GLY A 57 4.10 5.37 0.69
C GLY A 57 5.27 4.66 1.36
N LYS A 58 6.01 5.42 2.14
CA LYS A 58 7.18 4.98 2.90
C LYS A 58 6.77 4.43 4.26
N PHE A 59 7.52 3.46 4.80
CA PHE A 59 7.28 2.86 6.11
C PHE A 59 5.88 2.22 6.27
N SER A 60 5.26 1.81 5.15
CA SER A 60 3.94 1.17 5.17
C SER A 60 4.06 -0.31 5.50
N ASN A 61 3.18 -0.78 6.38
CA ASN A 61 3.21 -2.12 6.96
C ASN A 61 2.02 -2.91 6.41
N ILE A 62 2.28 -3.84 5.48
CA ILE A 62 1.23 -4.63 4.84
C ILE A 62 1.34 -6.09 5.31
N ALA A 63 0.37 -6.54 6.09
CA ALA A 63 0.34 -7.91 6.60
C ALA A 63 -0.02 -8.94 5.51
N ALA A 64 0.08 -10.23 5.87
CA ALA A 64 -0.16 -11.32 4.93
C ALA A 64 -1.58 -11.27 4.33
N SER A 65 -1.70 -11.72 3.08
CA SER A 65 -2.99 -11.87 2.39
C SER A 65 -3.80 -10.59 2.20
N VAL A 66 -3.16 -9.42 2.22
CA VAL A 66 -3.80 -8.15 1.90
C VAL A 66 -3.97 -8.01 0.38
N ARG A 67 -5.12 -7.48 -0.05
CA ARG A 67 -5.40 -7.20 -1.47
C ARG A 67 -5.60 -5.70 -1.69
N ILE A 68 -4.87 -5.11 -2.63
CA ILE A 68 -4.90 -3.65 -2.89
C ILE A 68 -5.08 -3.41 -4.38
N GLY A 69 -6.02 -2.54 -4.75
CA GLY A 69 -6.24 -2.15 -6.14
C GLY A 69 -6.78 -3.29 -7.01
N ALA A 70 -7.62 -4.17 -6.43
CA ALA A 70 -8.21 -5.31 -7.13
C ALA A 70 -8.88 -4.87 -8.45
N THR A 71 -8.35 -5.36 -9.58
CA THR A 71 -8.84 -5.00 -10.91
C THR A 71 -10.23 -5.54 -11.17
N ASP A 72 -11.01 -4.81 -11.96
CA ASP A 72 -12.40 -5.11 -12.27
C ASP A 72 -12.60 -5.55 -13.73
N HIS A 73 -13.86 -5.75 -14.11
CA HIS A 73 -14.29 -6.22 -15.41
C HIS A 73 -15.12 -5.12 -16.10
N PRO A 74 -15.13 -5.07 -17.44
CA PRO A 74 -15.91 -4.09 -18.19
C PRO A 74 -17.41 -4.42 -18.09
N MET A 75 -18.08 -3.81 -17.12
CA MET A 75 -19.46 -4.14 -16.71
C MET A 75 -20.54 -3.63 -17.67
N GLU A 76 -20.18 -2.69 -18.54
CA GLU A 76 -21.07 -2.09 -19.54
C GLU A 76 -21.15 -2.90 -20.83
N LYS A 77 -20.33 -3.95 -20.98
CA LYS A 77 -20.29 -4.83 -22.16
C LYS A 77 -21.25 -6.01 -22.01
N ALA A 78 -21.48 -6.72 -23.13
CA ALA A 78 -22.38 -7.86 -23.18
C ALA A 78 -21.91 -9.08 -22.35
N SER A 79 -20.63 -9.14 -21.97
CA SER A 79 -20.05 -10.21 -21.16
C SER A 79 -19.06 -9.64 -20.15
N LEU A 80 -18.91 -10.31 -19.01
CA LEU A 80 -17.84 -10.05 -18.04
C LEU A 80 -16.61 -10.94 -18.27
N HIS A 81 -16.66 -11.86 -19.22
CA HIS A 81 -15.61 -12.87 -19.41
C HIS A 81 -14.37 -12.28 -20.10
N HIS A 82 -13.19 -12.82 -19.82
CA HIS A 82 -11.93 -12.29 -20.34
C HIS A 82 -11.80 -12.35 -21.86
N PHE A 83 -12.48 -13.30 -22.53
CA PHE A 83 -12.33 -13.55 -23.98
C PHE A 83 -12.47 -12.31 -24.87
N HIS A 84 -13.19 -11.27 -24.43
CA HIS A 84 -13.42 -10.09 -25.25
C HIS A 84 -12.42 -8.95 -25.00
N TYR A 85 -11.68 -8.96 -23.89
CA TYR A 85 -10.67 -7.94 -23.57
C TYR A 85 -9.25 -8.50 -23.42
N ARG A 86 -9.13 -9.82 -23.31
CA ARG A 86 -7.91 -10.63 -23.45
C ARG A 86 -8.04 -11.56 -24.65
N ALA A 87 -8.48 -11.03 -25.79
CA ALA A 87 -8.89 -11.87 -26.90
C ALA A 87 -7.73 -12.69 -27.47
N GLY A 88 -6.49 -12.19 -27.35
CA GLY A 88 -5.29 -12.91 -27.80
C GLY A 88 -5.03 -14.22 -27.04
N ASP A 89 -5.54 -14.35 -25.80
CA ASP A 89 -5.46 -15.61 -25.03
C ASP A 89 -6.40 -16.71 -25.56
N TYR A 90 -7.40 -16.36 -26.37
CA TYR A 90 -8.49 -17.27 -26.77
C TYR A 90 -8.61 -17.50 -28.27
N PHE A 91 -8.19 -16.54 -29.10
CA PHE A 91 -8.38 -16.61 -30.55
C PHE A 91 -7.11 -16.20 -31.29
N ASP A 92 -6.63 -17.08 -32.18
CA ASP A 92 -5.46 -16.80 -33.01
C ASP A 92 -5.69 -15.52 -33.84
N GLY A 93 -4.75 -14.58 -33.73
CA GLY A 93 -4.79 -13.31 -34.45
C GLY A 93 -5.70 -12.22 -33.85
N ALA A 94 -6.35 -12.47 -32.71
CA ALA A 94 -7.05 -11.43 -31.98
C ALA A 94 -6.09 -10.64 -31.08
N GLU A 95 -6.36 -9.34 -30.92
CA GLU A 95 -5.60 -8.46 -30.03
C GLU A 95 -6.34 -8.22 -28.71
N ASP A 96 -5.57 -7.98 -27.67
CA ASP A 96 -6.09 -7.54 -26.38
C ASP A 96 -6.65 -6.12 -26.45
N ASP A 97 -7.66 -5.84 -25.62
CA ASP A 97 -8.27 -4.50 -25.55
C ASP A 97 -7.35 -3.53 -24.81
N ALA A 98 -6.45 -2.90 -25.57
CA ALA A 98 -5.45 -1.98 -25.07
C ALA A 98 -6.06 -0.79 -24.32
N ASP A 99 -7.22 -0.28 -24.77
CA ASP A 99 -7.93 0.83 -24.15
C ASP A 99 -8.49 0.44 -22.78
N TRP A 100 -9.09 -0.75 -22.68
CA TRP A 100 -9.55 -1.28 -21.39
C TRP A 100 -8.39 -1.47 -20.42
N PHE A 101 -7.27 -2.00 -20.87
CA PHE A 101 -6.09 -2.14 -20.02
C PHE A 101 -5.49 -0.80 -19.60
N ALA A 102 -5.52 0.22 -20.47
CA ALA A 102 -5.10 1.57 -20.11
C ALA A 102 -6.03 2.18 -19.04
N LEU A 103 -7.35 2.05 -19.20
CA LEU A 103 -8.33 2.49 -18.21
C LEU A 103 -8.15 1.76 -16.87
N ARG A 104 -7.98 0.44 -16.89
CA ARG A 104 -7.73 -0.35 -15.68
C ARG A 104 -6.48 0.13 -14.94
N ARG A 105 -5.40 0.44 -15.68
CA ARG A 105 -4.15 0.98 -15.11
C ARG A 105 -4.28 2.39 -14.54
N SER A 106 -5.18 3.22 -15.07
CA SER A 106 -5.37 4.59 -14.57
C SER A 106 -6.09 4.66 -13.22
N ARG A 107 -6.76 3.58 -12.81
CA ARG A 107 -7.55 3.51 -11.56
C ARG A 107 -6.66 3.15 -10.37
N ARG A 108 -5.88 4.13 -9.95
CA ARG A 108 -4.84 3.96 -8.94
C ARG A 108 -5.40 3.94 -7.51
N THR A 109 -4.86 3.07 -6.66
CA THR A 109 -5.03 3.13 -5.19
C THR A 109 -3.81 3.83 -4.57
N VAL A 110 -4.03 4.62 -3.52
CA VAL A 110 -2.95 5.32 -2.80
C VAL A 110 -2.93 4.84 -1.35
N ILE A 111 -1.78 4.33 -0.90
CA ILE A 111 -1.51 3.99 0.49
C ILE A 111 -0.50 4.99 1.02
N GLY A 112 -0.84 5.75 2.05
CA GLY A 112 0.03 6.76 2.66
C GLY A 112 1.22 6.17 3.41
N HIS A 113 2.02 7.06 3.99
CA HIS A 113 3.20 6.73 4.81
C HIS A 113 2.80 6.19 6.19
N ASP A 114 3.65 5.37 6.82
CA ASP A 114 3.42 4.84 8.19
C ASP A 114 2.05 4.15 8.38
N THR A 115 1.49 3.59 7.31
CA THR A 115 0.20 2.91 7.38
C THR A 115 0.35 1.49 7.92
N TRP A 116 -0.73 0.93 8.46
CA TRP A 116 -0.79 -0.49 8.81
C TRP A 116 -2.05 -1.14 8.27
N LEU A 117 -1.88 -2.08 7.34
CA LEU A 117 -2.97 -2.88 6.79
C LEU A 117 -2.90 -4.29 7.41
N GLY A 118 -3.91 -4.61 8.21
CA GLY A 118 -4.03 -5.90 8.90
C GLY A 118 -4.29 -7.07 7.96
N HIS A 119 -3.99 -8.28 8.43
CA HIS A 119 -4.10 -9.52 7.65
C HIS A 119 -5.45 -9.64 6.93
N GLY A 120 -5.43 -9.98 5.64
CA GLY A 120 -6.65 -10.21 4.87
C GLY A 120 -7.46 -8.96 4.54
N ALA A 121 -6.98 -7.75 4.86
CA ALA A 121 -7.65 -6.52 4.48
C ALA A 121 -7.69 -6.34 2.96
N GLN A 122 -8.73 -5.66 2.46
CA GLN A 122 -8.90 -5.38 1.05
C GLN A 122 -9.16 -3.89 0.83
N VAL A 123 -8.50 -3.30 -0.17
CA VAL A 123 -8.67 -1.90 -0.55
C VAL A 123 -9.07 -1.81 -2.01
N ARG A 124 -10.21 -1.17 -2.28
CA ARG A 124 -10.73 -0.98 -3.64
C ARG A 124 -9.81 -0.07 -4.47
N PRO A 125 -9.79 -0.22 -5.82
CA PRO A 125 -9.30 0.83 -6.70
C PRO A 125 -9.85 2.21 -6.34
N GLU A 126 -9.05 3.25 -6.61
CA GLU A 126 -9.43 4.67 -6.44
C GLU A 126 -9.75 5.07 -4.99
N VAL A 127 -9.16 4.35 -4.04
CA VAL A 127 -9.21 4.68 -2.61
C VAL A 127 -7.86 5.21 -2.16
N THR A 128 -7.89 6.24 -1.32
CA THR A 128 -6.73 6.78 -0.61
C THR A 128 -6.78 6.41 0.86
N ILE A 129 -5.73 5.74 1.35
CA ILE A 129 -5.48 5.50 2.77
C ILE A 129 -4.50 6.56 3.27
N GLY A 130 -4.94 7.46 4.14
CA GLY A 130 -4.11 8.54 4.66
C GLY A 130 -2.93 8.05 5.50
N ASN A 131 -1.92 8.91 5.64
CA ASN A 131 -0.73 8.64 6.43
C ASN A 131 -1.06 8.22 7.86
N GLY A 132 -0.31 7.28 8.42
CA GLY A 132 -0.53 6.80 9.77
C GLY A 132 -1.85 6.04 9.97
N ALA A 133 -2.69 5.84 8.94
CA ALA A 133 -3.96 5.15 9.10
C ALA A 133 -3.78 3.64 9.34
N VAL A 134 -4.76 3.04 10.00
CA VAL A 134 -4.78 1.60 10.31
C VAL A 134 -6.05 0.97 9.76
N VAL A 135 -5.88 -0.08 8.97
CA VAL A 135 -6.97 -0.91 8.47
C VAL A 135 -6.97 -2.22 9.23
N ALA A 136 -8.03 -2.51 9.99
CA ALA A 136 -8.14 -3.74 10.75
C ALA A 136 -8.11 -4.99 9.83
N GLY A 137 -7.68 -6.13 10.38
CA GLY A 137 -7.65 -7.39 9.64
C GLY A 137 -9.03 -7.78 9.10
N GLY A 138 -9.05 -8.29 7.87
CA GLY A 138 -10.28 -8.70 7.16
C GLY A 138 -11.21 -7.56 6.75
N ALA A 139 -10.86 -6.29 6.97
CA ALA A 139 -11.70 -5.17 6.59
C ALA A 139 -11.73 -4.96 5.06
N ILE A 140 -12.86 -4.48 4.52
CA ILE A 140 -12.99 -4.11 3.10
C ILE A 140 -13.20 -2.61 2.99
N VAL A 141 -12.16 -1.90 2.56
CA VAL A 141 -12.14 -0.45 2.42
C VAL A 141 -12.64 -0.03 1.04
N THR A 142 -13.76 0.68 1.04
CA THR A 142 -14.45 1.13 -0.18
C THR A 142 -14.50 2.64 -0.35
N ARG A 143 -13.94 3.40 0.61
CA ARG A 143 -13.89 4.86 0.66
C ARG A 143 -12.57 5.30 1.29
N ASP A 144 -12.18 6.53 1.03
CA ASP A 144 -10.96 7.11 1.59
C ASP A 144 -10.94 7.07 3.12
N VAL A 145 -9.74 6.88 3.66
CA VAL A 145 -9.47 6.81 5.10
C VAL A 145 -8.62 8.01 5.47
N ALA A 146 -9.09 8.81 6.42
CA ALA A 146 -8.36 9.99 6.88
C ALA A 146 -7.01 9.60 7.54
N PRO A 147 -5.99 10.47 7.49
CA PRO A 147 -4.74 10.26 8.21
C PRO A 147 -4.97 9.95 9.69
N TYR A 148 -4.17 9.04 10.24
CA TYR A 148 -4.24 8.58 11.62
C TYR A 148 -5.61 8.02 12.06
N MET A 149 -6.49 7.64 11.12
CA MET A 149 -7.75 6.98 11.43
C MET A 149 -7.57 5.46 11.49
N ILE A 150 -8.25 4.81 12.43
CA ILE A 150 -8.39 3.36 12.48
C ILE A 150 -9.77 3.00 11.91
N VAL A 151 -9.80 2.11 10.92
CA VAL A 151 -11.04 1.61 10.30
C VAL A 151 -11.17 0.10 10.42
N ALA A 152 -12.40 -0.41 10.48
CA ALA A 152 -12.68 -1.85 10.57
C ALA A 152 -14.03 -2.22 9.94
N GLY A 153 -14.19 -3.50 9.56
CA GLY A 153 -15.46 -4.08 9.11
C GLY A 153 -15.65 -4.16 7.59
N ILE A 154 -16.84 -4.60 7.17
CA ILE A 154 -17.24 -4.80 5.76
C ILE A 154 -18.61 -4.14 5.52
N HIS A 155 -18.71 -3.02 4.82
CA HIS A 155 -17.58 -2.14 4.43
C HIS A 155 -16.93 -1.50 5.66
N ALA A 156 -15.65 -1.17 5.55
CA ALA A 156 -14.87 -0.59 6.63
C ALA A 156 -15.46 0.77 7.06
N LYS A 157 -15.61 0.96 8.37
CA LYS A 157 -16.07 2.21 8.98
C LYS A 157 -15.01 2.76 9.94
N PRO A 158 -14.93 4.09 10.10
CA PRO A 158 -14.13 4.71 11.16
C PRO A 158 -14.46 4.12 12.52
N LEU A 159 -13.45 3.64 13.23
CA LEU A 159 -13.55 3.12 14.59
C LEU A 159 -13.15 4.20 15.59
N ARG A 160 -11.94 4.72 15.45
CA ARG A 160 -11.38 5.82 16.27
C ARG A 160 -10.12 6.37 15.62
N ARG A 161 -9.68 7.54 16.06
CA ARG A 161 -8.35 8.06 15.70
C ARG A 161 -7.25 7.37 16.51
N ARG A 162 -6.04 7.27 15.94
CA ARG A 162 -4.81 6.90 16.66
C ARG A 162 -4.42 8.00 17.64
N PHE A 163 -4.50 9.26 17.19
CA PHE A 163 -4.13 10.45 17.95
C PHE A 163 -5.25 11.50 17.95
N SER A 164 -5.14 12.52 18.81
CA SER A 164 -5.97 13.71 18.67
C SER A 164 -5.70 14.40 17.33
N GLU A 165 -6.62 15.24 16.87
CA GLU A 165 -6.45 16.00 15.63
C GLU A 165 -5.21 16.91 15.68
N SER A 166 -4.91 17.50 16.84
CA SER A 166 -3.72 18.35 17.01
C SER A 166 -2.40 17.59 16.89
N ILE A 167 -2.32 16.38 17.47
CA ILE A 167 -1.12 15.53 17.36
C ILE A 167 -0.98 15.00 15.94
N ALA A 168 -2.07 14.56 15.32
CA ALA A 168 -2.07 14.08 13.94
C ALA A 168 -1.56 15.17 12.98
N ALA A 169 -2.05 16.41 13.11
CA ALA A 169 -1.60 17.53 12.28
C ALA A 169 -0.10 17.83 12.45
N ARG A 170 0.41 17.83 13.68
CA ARG A 170 1.85 18.01 13.95
C ARG A 170 2.70 16.87 13.41
N MET A 171 2.20 15.64 13.42
CA MET A 171 2.90 14.50 12.80
C MET A 171 2.95 14.61 11.28
N GLU A 172 1.87 15.06 10.64
CA GLU A 172 1.86 15.34 9.20
C GLU A 172 2.88 16.43 8.84
N GLU A 173 2.94 17.51 9.63
CA GLU A 173 3.91 18.59 9.43
C GLU A 173 5.36 18.13 9.65
N LEU A 174 5.58 17.27 10.64
CA LEU A 174 6.92 16.72 10.92
C LEU A 174 7.45 15.87 9.75
N ALA A 175 6.55 15.17 9.06
CA ALA A 175 6.84 14.32 7.90
C ALA A 175 8.11 13.46 8.09
N TRP A 176 8.22 12.80 9.25
CA TRP A 176 9.45 12.11 9.65
C TRP A 176 9.88 11.01 8.67
N TRP A 177 8.95 10.48 7.87
CA TRP A 177 9.21 9.52 6.79
C TRP A 177 10.12 10.08 5.67
N ASP A 178 10.34 11.39 5.61
CA ASP A 178 11.30 12.01 4.69
C ASP A 178 12.70 12.21 5.29
N TRP A 179 12.90 11.82 6.55
CA TRP A 179 14.21 11.95 7.18
C TRP A 179 15.26 11.04 6.51
N PRO A 180 16.52 11.51 6.38
CA PRO A 180 17.63 10.68 5.92
C PRO A 180 17.85 9.46 6.83
N HIS A 181 18.39 8.37 6.28
CA HIS A 181 18.69 7.12 7.02
C HIS A 181 19.49 7.38 8.30
N GLU A 182 20.53 8.23 8.21
CA GLU A 182 21.37 8.56 9.36
C GLU A 182 20.61 9.31 10.46
N ARG A 183 19.65 10.16 10.08
CA ARG A 183 18.80 10.87 11.05
C ARG A 183 17.87 9.89 11.75
N LEU A 184 17.25 8.97 11.01
CA LEU A 184 16.41 7.91 11.58
C LEU A 184 17.18 7.06 12.59
N HIS A 185 18.43 6.69 12.25
CA HIS A 185 19.29 5.91 13.12
C HIS A 185 19.70 6.71 14.37
N ALA A 186 20.09 7.98 14.21
CA ALA A 186 20.44 8.85 15.34
C ALA A 186 19.26 9.08 16.30
N SER A 187 18.03 9.13 15.79
CA SER A 187 16.80 9.27 16.60
C SER A 187 16.17 7.94 17.01
N LEU A 188 16.81 6.79 16.74
CA LEU A 188 16.22 5.46 16.95
C LEU A 188 15.72 5.27 18.40
N LYS A 189 16.52 5.70 19.37
CA LYS A 189 16.15 5.55 20.79
C LYS A 189 14.86 6.31 21.11
N ASP A 190 14.66 7.48 20.53
CA ASP A 190 13.45 8.28 20.76
C ASP A 190 12.21 7.62 20.14
N PHE A 191 12.32 7.09 18.92
CA PHE A 191 11.23 6.31 18.30
C PHE A 191 10.83 5.10 19.16
N GLN A 192 11.79 4.50 19.86
CA GLN A 192 11.54 3.32 20.71
C GLN A 192 10.93 3.65 22.07
N THR A 193 11.11 4.87 22.59
CA THR A 193 10.79 5.17 24.00
C THR A 193 9.87 6.35 24.22
N LEU A 194 9.80 7.31 23.30
CA LEU A 194 8.94 8.47 23.49
C LEU A 194 7.51 8.18 23.01
N PRO A 195 6.48 8.55 23.78
CA PRO A 195 5.13 8.65 23.23
C PRO A 195 5.08 9.74 22.15
N ALA A 196 4.07 9.68 21.28
CA ALA A 196 3.91 10.56 20.12
C ALA A 196 3.98 12.06 20.50
N GLU A 197 3.34 12.45 21.61
CA GLU A 197 3.35 13.81 22.11
C GLU A 197 4.77 14.26 22.49
N ALA A 198 5.49 13.47 23.28
CA ALA A 198 6.85 13.81 23.69
C ALA A 198 7.85 13.78 22.52
N PHE A 199 7.61 12.90 21.54
CA PHE A 199 8.40 12.88 20.31
C PHE A 199 8.22 14.18 19.52
N LEU A 200 6.97 14.66 19.38
CA LEU A 200 6.70 15.94 18.74
C LEU A 200 7.32 17.11 19.50
N GLU A 201 7.22 17.17 20.84
CA GLU A 201 7.87 18.24 21.62
C GLU A 201 9.39 18.34 21.39
N LYS A 202 10.04 17.24 20.99
CA LYS A 202 11.46 17.21 20.69
C LYS A 202 11.80 17.60 19.24
N TYR A 203 10.90 17.33 18.30
CA TYR A 203 11.21 17.32 16.87
C TYR A 203 10.36 18.23 15.98
N SER A 204 9.21 18.74 16.46
CA SER A 204 8.33 19.68 15.76
C SER A 204 8.55 21.11 16.21
#